data_AF-A0A7W9HRX9-F1
#
_entry.id   AF-A0A7W9HRX9-F1
#
_cell.length_a   1.000
_cell.length_b   1.000
_cell.length_c   1.000
_cell.angle_alpha   90.00
_cell.angle_beta   90.00
_cell.angle_gamma   90.00
#
_symmetry.space_group_name_H-M   'P 1'
#
loop_
_entity.id
_entity.type
_entity.pdbx_description
1 polymer ?
#
loop_
_entity_poly.entity_id
_entity_poly.type
_entity_poly.pdbx_seq_one_letter_code
_entity_poly.pdbx_strand_id
1 'polypeptide(L)'
;MFTNGGIAVDSWVRIEKGCAIECDVVGDEAQFTFGGRRGGELNMIVTEDGLEQVVEHFQRALDQFRANPAPTAASTPPSTNGSVS
;
A
#
# COMPACT_ATOMS: atom_id res chain seq x y z
N MET A 1 20.09 1.78 3.40
CA MET A 1 21.15 1.77 4.43
C MET A 1 22.41 1.17 3.82
N PHE A 2 23.59 1.79 3.96
CA PHE A 2 24.85 1.22 3.48
C PHE A 2 25.68 0.78 4.69
N THR A 3 26.18 -0.45 4.69
CA THR A 3 27.15 -0.92 5.70
C THR A 3 28.58 -0.75 5.18
N ASN A 4 29.58 -0.80 6.08
CA ASN A 4 31.00 -0.49 5.86
C ASN A 4 31.75 -1.44 4.87
N GLY A 5 31.01 -2.09 3.96
CA GLY A 5 31.49 -2.96 2.88
C GLY A 5 30.77 -2.75 1.53
N GLY A 6 30.05 -1.63 1.34
CA GLY A 6 29.47 -1.27 0.04
C GLY A 6 28.18 -2.00 -0.35
N ILE A 7 27.55 -2.73 0.58
CA ILE A 7 26.27 -3.39 0.31
C ILE A 7 25.15 -2.36 0.45
N ALA A 8 24.47 -2.08 -0.66
CA ALA A 8 23.21 -1.35 -0.66
C ALA A 8 22.12 -2.27 -0.09
N VAL A 9 21.56 -1.89 1.06
CA VAL A 9 20.41 -2.59 1.64
C VAL A 9 19.17 -1.75 1.37
N ASP A 10 18.27 -2.33 0.57
CA ASP A 10 16.92 -1.83 0.38
C ASP A 10 16.04 -2.29 1.55
N SER A 11 15.30 -1.35 2.12
CA SER A 11 14.31 -1.61 3.16
C SER A 11 12.94 -1.28 2.60
N TRP A 12 12.03 -2.25 2.65
CA TRP A 12 10.66 -2.08 2.18
C TRP A 12 9.70 -2.57 3.26
N VAL A 13 8.54 -1.93 3.31
CA VAL A 13 7.42 -2.35 4.16
C VAL A 13 6.23 -2.68 3.27
N ARG A 14 5.54 -3.79 3.58
CA ARG A 14 4.27 -4.13 2.95
C ARG A 14 3.13 -3.72 3.88
N ILE A 15 2.31 -2.78 3.42
CA ILE A 15 1.14 -2.30 4.17
C ILE A 15 -0.07 -3.16 3.77
N GLU A 16 -0.57 -3.96 4.71
CA GLU A 16 -1.78 -4.79 4.55
C GLU A 16 -2.80 -4.49 5.64
N LYS A 17 -4.00 -5.08 5.52
CA LYS A 17 -5.03 -5.02 6.56
C LYS A 17 -4.48 -5.59 7.88
N GLY A 18 -4.14 -4.70 8.82
CA GLY A 18 -3.53 -5.03 10.12
C GLY A 18 -2.07 -4.57 10.30
N CYS A 19 -1.48 -3.87 9.33
CA CYS A 19 -0.25 -3.11 9.55
C CYS A 19 -0.53 -1.94 10.50
N ALA A 20 0.26 -1.83 11.58
CA ALA A 20 0.20 -0.65 12.44
C ALA A 20 0.88 0.51 11.71
N ILE A 21 0.22 1.66 11.69
CA ILE A 21 0.76 2.91 11.18
C ILE A 21 0.53 3.95 12.27
N GLU A 22 1.60 4.40 12.89
CA GLU A 22 1.59 5.47 13.87
C GLU A 22 2.15 6.73 13.22
N CYS A 23 1.66 7.89 13.63
CA CYS A 23 2.05 9.17 13.07
C CYS A 23 2.16 10.21 14.18
N ASP A 24 3.32 10.85 14.27
CA ASP A 24 3.58 11.97 15.16
C ASP A 24 4.01 13.18 14.33
N VAL A 25 3.48 14.36 14.65
CA VAL A 25 3.88 15.63 14.02
C VAL A 25 4.72 16.41 15.01
N VAL A 26 5.93 16.77 14.62
CA VAL A 26 6.88 17.52 15.45
C VAL A 26 7.46 18.65 14.62
N GLY A 27 7.13 19.90 14.99
CA GLY A 27 7.52 21.06 14.20
C GLY A 27 6.83 21.06 12.83
N ASP A 28 7.63 21.07 11.77
CA ASP A 28 7.24 21.08 10.35
C ASP A 28 7.36 19.70 9.68
N GLU A 29 7.63 18.65 10.46
CA GLU A 29 7.77 17.28 9.98
C GLU A 29 6.72 16.34 10.59
N ALA A 30 6.26 15.40 9.77
CA ALA A 30 5.49 14.25 10.20
C ALA A 30 6.38 13.00 10.15
N GLN A 31 6.43 12.27 11.26
CA GLN A 31 7.09 10.98 11.37
C GLN A 31 6.05 9.87 11.38
N PHE A 32 6.14 8.97 10.41
CA PHE A 32 5.34 7.75 10.33
C PHE A 32 6.16 6.55 10.74
N THR A 33 5.61 5.73 11.64
CA THR A 33 6.18 4.44 12.04
C THR A 33 5.31 3.34 11.46
N PHE A 34 5.87 2.53 10.57
CA PHE A 34 5.21 1.36 9.99
C PHE A 34 5.64 0.09 10.75
N GLY A 35 4.69 -0.50 11.48
CA GLY A 35 4.88 -1.71 12.27
C GLY A 35 4.23 -2.94 11.65
N GLY A 36 5.02 -3.99 11.40
CA GLY A 36 4.55 -5.28 10.93
C GLY A 36 4.57 -6.38 12.00
N ARG A 37 3.67 -7.36 11.89
CA ARG A 37 3.53 -8.51 12.82
C ARG A 37 4.78 -9.41 12.94
N ARG A 38 5.80 -9.23 12.09
CA ARG A 38 7.02 -10.06 12.01
C ARG A 38 8.34 -9.32 12.30
N GLY A 39 8.29 -8.17 12.97
CA GLY A 39 9.45 -7.67 13.71
C GLY A 39 10.43 -6.78 12.93
N GLY A 40 9.90 -5.80 12.22
CA GLY A 40 10.69 -4.67 11.71
C GLY A 40 9.83 -3.42 11.71
N GLU A 41 10.40 -2.31 12.19
CA GLU A 41 9.81 -0.98 12.10
C GLU A 41 10.51 -0.22 10.98
N LEU A 42 9.72 0.41 10.11
CA LEU A 42 10.23 1.37 9.14
C LEU A 42 9.72 2.75 9.53
N ASN A 43 10.63 3.72 9.64
CA ASN A 43 10.27 5.10 9.88
C ASN A 43 10.37 5.90 8.57
N MET A 44 9.36 6.71 8.29
CA MET A 44 9.34 7.69 7.20
C MET A 44 9.13 9.07 7.82
N ILE A 45 10.06 9.98 7.57
CA ILE A 45 9.96 11.39 7.99
C ILE A 45 9.72 12.20 6.72
N VAL A 46 8.70 13.07 6.75
CA VAL A 46 8.33 13.94 5.64
C VAL A 46 8.04 15.34 6.16
N THR A 47 8.42 16.36 5.40
CA THR A 47 7.97 17.74 5.63
C THR A 47 6.50 17.91 5.22
N GLU A 48 5.88 19.05 5.55
CA GLU A 48 4.54 19.41 5.08
C GLU A 48 4.40 19.29 3.54
N ASP A 49 5.25 19.99 2.78
CA ASP A 49 5.26 19.93 1.30
C ASP A 49 5.50 18.50 0.76
N GLY A 50 6.31 17.72 1.46
CA GLY A 50 6.56 16.32 1.11
C GLY A 50 5.33 15.44 1.36
N LEU A 51 4.62 15.69 2.46
CA LEU A 51 3.40 14.99 2.82
C LEU A 51 2.27 15.27 1.82
N GLU A 52 2.13 16.52 1.35
CA GLU A 52 1.19 16.87 0.28
C GLU A 52 1.42 16.02 -0.98
N GLN A 53 2.68 15.89 -1.40
CA GLN A 53 3.05 15.05 -2.55
C GLN A 53 2.75 13.55 -2.31
N VAL A 54 3.03 13.05 -1.10
CA VAL A 54 2.69 11.66 -0.74
C VAL A 54 1.20 11.42 -0.85
N VAL A 55 0.37 12.32 -0.30
CA VAL A 55 -1.09 12.23 -0.36
C VAL A 55 -1.58 12.23 -1.80
N GLU A 56 -1.08 13.13 -2.65
CA GLU A 56 -1.45 13.19 -4.07
C GLU A 56 -1.17 11.86 -4.78
N HIS A 57 0.04 11.32 -4.63
CA HIS A 57 0.44 10.09 -5.30
C HIS A 57 -0.30 8.86 -4.77
N PHE A 58 -0.54 8.77 -3.46
CA PHE A 58 -1.28 7.66 -2.86
C PHE A 58 -2.75 7.68 -3.27
N GLN A 59 -3.37 8.86 -3.28
CA GLN A 59 -4.74 9.03 -3.73
C GLN A 59 -4.88 8.65 -5.20
N ARG A 60 -3.96 9.11 -6.06
CA ARG A 60 -3.92 8.73 -7.48
C ARG A 60 -3.80 7.23 -7.68
N ALA A 61 -3.00 6.53 -6.88
CA ALA A 61 -2.89 5.07 -6.93
C ALA A 61 -4.19 4.38 -6.48
N LEU A 62 -4.82 4.89 -5.41
CA LEU A 62 -6.10 4.38 -4.92
C LEU A 62 -7.21 4.53 -5.97
N ASP A 63 -7.25 5.66 -6.67
CA ASP A 63 -8.24 5.90 -7.73
C ASP A 63 -8.02 4.95 -8.92
N GLN A 64 -6.78 4.61 -9.25
CA GLN A 64 -6.49 3.58 -10.25
C GLN A 64 -7.00 2.19 -9.84
N PHE A 65 -6.81 1.80 -8.58
CA PHE A 65 -7.36 0.52 -8.08
C PHE A 65 -8.89 0.47 -8.16
N ARG A 66 -9.56 1.61 -7.90
CA ARG A 66 -11.03 1.71 -7.98
C ARG A 66 -11.54 1.73 -9.42
N ALA A 67 -10.82 2.38 -10.32
CA ALA A 67 -11.18 2.49 -11.74
C ALA A 67 -10.93 1.18 -12.51
N ASN A 68 -10.06 0.30 -12.01
CA ASN A 68 -9.81 -1.01 -12.60
C ASN A 68 -10.36 -2.11 -11.68
N PRO A 69 -11.68 -2.38 -11.69
CA PRO A 69 -12.21 -3.56 -11.02
C PRO A 69 -11.53 -4.78 -11.65
N ALA A 70 -10.81 -5.55 -10.85
CA ALA A 70 -10.28 -6.85 -11.27
C ALA A 70 -11.41 -7.61 -12.00
N PRO A 71 -11.13 -8.33 -13.11
CA PRO A 71 -12.15 -9.07 -13.82
C PRO A 71 -12.82 -10.03 -12.85
N THR A 72 -14.05 -9.70 -12.47
CA THR A 72 -14.91 -10.52 -11.64
C THR A 72 -14.94 -11.90 -12.27
N ALA A 73 -14.54 -12.92 -11.51
CA ALA A 73 -14.57 -14.30 -11.94
C ALA A 73 -15.90 -14.58 -12.65
N ALA A 74 -15.79 -15.07 -13.88
CA ALA A 74 -16.87 -15.29 -14.81
C ALA A 74 -18.13 -15.83 -14.13
N SER A 75 -19.18 -15.01 -14.11
CA SER A 75 -20.55 -15.51 -14.00
C SER A 75 -20.78 -16.43 -15.19
N THR A 76 -20.73 -17.73 -14.94
CA THR A 76 -21.03 -18.78 -15.92
C THR A 76 -22.43 -18.51 -16.48
N PRO A 77 -22.65 -18.43 -17.80
CA PRO A 77 -23.99 -18.24 -18.36
C PRO A 77 -24.87 -19.45 -17.99
N PRO A 78 -26.19 -19.25 -17.78
CA PRO A 78 -27.09 -20.37 -17.49
C PRO A 78 -27.08 -21.35 -18.67
N SER A 79 -26.73 -22.61 -18.39
CA SER A 79 -26.86 -23.70 -19.35
C SER A 79 -28.35 -23.96 -19.59
N THR A 80 -28.89 -23.41 -20.68
CA THR A 80 -30.23 -23.74 -21.16
C THR A 80 -30.19 -25.12 -21.79
N ASN A 81 -30.33 -26.17 -20.99
CA ASN A 81 -30.66 -27.49 -21.50
C ASN A 81 -32.17 -27.55 -21.77
N GLY A 82 -32.52 -27.28 -23.03
CA GLY A 82 -33.76 -27.81 -23.59
C GLY A 82 -33.70 -29.33 -23.57
N SER A 83 -34.66 -29.97 -22.91
CA SER A 83 -34.97 -31.37 -23.15
C SER A 83 -36.42 -31.44 -23.59
N VAL A 84 -36.56 -31.66 -24.89
CA VAL A 84 -37.76 -32.17 -25.54
C VAL A 84 -37.83 -33.66 -25.22
N SER A 85 -38.90 -34.10 -24.57
CA SER A 85 -39.64 -35.35 -24.84
C SER A 85 -40.83 -35.44 -23.89
#